data_AF-A0A536W4Q1-F1
#
_entry.id   AF-A0A536W4Q1-F1
#
_cell.length_a   1.000
_cell.length_b   1.000
_cell.length_c   1.000
_cell.angle_alpha   90.00
_cell.angle_beta   90.00
_cell.angle_gamma   90.00
#
_symmetry.space_group_name_H-M   'P 1'
#
loop_
_entity.id
_entity.type
_entity.pdbx_description
1 polymer ?
#
loop_
_entity_poly.entity_id
_entity_poly.type
_entity_poly.pdbx_seq_one_letter_code
_entity_poly.pdbx_strand_id
1 'polypeptide(L)' 'AIKVIDGNARGLHPATVAVLDQLGLLGDAQLTELSAWREPTLRNYRGIVTGKVSPVVDLHARG' A
#
# COMPACT_ATOMS: atom_id res chain seq x y z
N ALA A 1 -8.17 -0.23 15.97
CA ALA A 1 -6.99 -0.01 15.11
C ALA A 1 -6.34 -1.36 14.81
N ILE A 2 -6.06 -1.67 13.54
CA ILE A 2 -5.37 -2.90 13.12
C ILE A 2 -3.87 -2.60 13.06
N LYS A 3 -3.03 -3.47 13.64
CA LYS A 3 -1.57 -3.33 13.61
C LYS A 3 -1.01 -4.28 12.55
N VAL A 4 -0.30 -3.73 11.56
CA VAL A 4 0.40 -4.46 10.50
C VAL A 4 1.91 -4.31 10.74
N ILE A 5 2.66 -5.42 10.77
CA ILE A 5 4.13 -5.43 10.90
C ILE A 5 4.69 -6.16 9.68
N ASP A 6 5.24 -5.42 8.74
CA ASP A 6 6.05 -5.94 7.63
C ASP A 6 7.51 -5.52 7.89
N GLY A 7 8.43 -6.49 7.89
CA GLY A 7 9.87 -6.22 8.08
C GLY A 7 10.49 -5.42 6.93
N ASN A 8 9.76 -5.21 5.83
CA ASN A 8 10.17 -4.40 4.69
C ASN A 8 9.52 -3.01 4.73
N ALA A 9 10.29 -1.99 5.12
CA ALA A 9 9.81 -0.60 5.20
C ALA A 9 9.23 -0.06 3.88
N ARG A 10 9.65 -0.59 2.71
CA ARG A 10 9.13 -0.16 1.40
C ARG A 10 7.76 -0.76 1.07
N GLY A 11 7.44 -1.93 1.62
CA GLY A 11 6.18 -2.64 1.42
C GLY A 11 5.10 -2.27 2.43
N LEU A 12 5.49 -1.78 3.61
CA LEU A 12 4.60 -1.53 4.73
C LEU A 12 3.38 -0.67 4.37
N HIS A 13 3.59 0.51 3.77
CA HIS A 13 2.48 1.41 3.43
C HIS A 13 1.58 0.86 2.32
N PRO A 14 2.12 0.40 1.16
CA PRO A 14 1.31 -0.25 0.13
C PRO A 14 0.48 -1.43 0.66
N ALA A 15 1.10 -2.31 1.46
CA ALA A 15 0.43 -3.48 2.02
C ALA A 15 -0.65 -3.07 3.03
N THR A 16 -0.39 -2.07 3.87
CA THR A 16 -1.37 -1.58 4.85
C THR A 16 -2.60 -0.97 4.16
N VAL A 17 -2.39 -0.10 3.17
CA VAL A 17 -3.52 0.50 2.42
C VAL A 17 -4.31 -0.58 1.69
N ALA A 18 -3.64 -1.55 1.06
CA ALA A 18 -4.33 -2.65 0.37
C ALA A 18 -5.14 -3.54 1.31
N VAL A 19 -4.64 -3.84 2.51
CA VAL A 19 -5.39 -4.63 3.51
C VAL A 19 -6.60 -3.85 4.01
N LEU A 20 -6.47 -2.56 4.29
CA LEU A 20 -7.60 -1.72 4.72
C LEU A 20 -8.68 -1.62 3.63
N ASP A 21 -8.27 -1.52 2.37
CA ASP A 21 -9.15 -1.56 1.18
C ASP A 21 -9.90 -2.90 1.08
N GLN A 22 -9.17 -4.03 1.15
CA GLN A 22 -9.76 -5.38 1.11
C GLN A 22 -10.71 -5.68 2.28
N LEU A 23 -10.52 -5.04 3.43
CA LEU A 23 -11.42 -5.11 4.59
C LEU A 23 -12.64 -4.18 4.47
N GLY A 24 -12.72 -3.35 3.41
CA GLY A 24 -13.81 -2.38 3.22
C GLY A 24 -13.78 -1.20 4.19
N LEU A 25 -12.60 -0.88 4.76
CA LEU A 25 -12.44 0.16 5.78
C LEU A 25 -12.13 1.55 5.21
N LEU A 26 -11.96 1.65 3.90
CA LEU A 26 -11.65 2.90 3.19
C LEU A 26 -12.77 3.20 2.18
N GLY A 27 -13.31 4.42 2.21
CA GLY A 27 -14.14 4.95 1.12
C GLY A 27 -13.31 5.61 0.02
N ASP A 28 -13.94 5.93 -1.11
CA ASP A 28 -13.27 6.49 -2.30
C ASP A 28 -12.42 7.74 -2.03
N ALA A 29 -12.92 8.64 -1.17
CA ALA A 29 -12.20 9.84 -0.77
C ALA A 29 -10.90 9.51 -0.01
N GLN A 30 -10.96 8.54 0.91
CA GLN A 30 -9.79 8.09 1.69
C GLN A 30 -8.81 7.33 0.81
N LEU A 31 -9.30 6.51 -0.14
CA LEU A 31 -8.44 5.85 -1.13
C LEU A 31 -7.70 6.85 -2.01
N THR A 32 -8.36 7.94 -2.39
CA THR A 32 -7.75 9.02 -3.17
C THR A 32 -6.66 9.73 -2.36
N GLU A 33 -6.95 10.09 -1.10
CA GLU A 33 -5.99 10.71 -0.19
C GLU A 33 -4.77 9.83 0.07
N LEU A 34 -4.97 8.51 0.13
CA LEU A 34 -3.91 7.53 0.40
C LEU A 34 -3.17 7.05 -0.87
N SER A 35 -3.52 7.55 -2.06
CA SER A 35 -2.95 7.08 -3.33
C SER A 35 -1.42 7.11 -3.38
N ALA A 36 -0.79 8.14 -2.83
CA ALA A 36 0.68 8.27 -2.76
C ALA A 36 1.35 7.19 -1.89
N TRP A 37 0.63 6.66 -0.90
CA TRP A 37 1.09 5.59 -0.01
C TRP A 37 0.76 4.20 -0.57
N ARG A 38 -0.30 4.10 -1.39
CA ARG A 38 -0.72 2.87 -2.07
C ARG A 38 0.27 2.46 -3.16
N GLU A 39 0.68 3.40 -4.00
CA GLU A 39 1.60 3.14 -5.13
C GLU A 39 2.71 4.18 -5.22
N PRO A 40 3.67 4.20 -4.27
CA PRO A 40 4.74 5.18 -4.29
C PRO A 40 5.62 4.99 -5.53
N THR A 41 5.91 6.11 -6.22
CA THR A 41 6.79 6.13 -7.39
C THR A 41 8.25 5.97 -6.96
N LEU A 42 8.97 5.07 -7.62
CA LEU A 42 10.40 4.89 -7.44
C LEU A 42 11.17 5.82 -8.38
N ARG A 43 12.15 6.52 -7.82
CA ARG A 43 13.05 7.41 -8.55
C ARG A 43 14.48 7.01 -8.30
N ASN A 44 15.31 7.05 -9.35
CA ASN A 44 16.75 6.92 -9.18
C ASN A 44 17.35 8.21 -8.59
N TYR A 45 18.66 8.18 -8.33
CA TYR A 45 19.40 9.33 -7.81
C TYR A 45 19.25 10.61 -8.63
N ARG A 46 19.01 10.50 -9.95
CA ARG A 46 18.79 11.64 -10.86
C ARG A 46 17.32 12.10 -10.90
N GLY A 47 16.46 11.56 -10.05
CA GLY A 47 15.02 11.89 -10.00
C GLY A 47 14.18 11.24 -11.10
N ILE A 48 14.78 10.42 -11.97
CA ILE A 48 14.10 9.74 -13.07
C ILE A 48 13.24 8.61 -12.50
N VAL A 49 11.97 8.54 -12.94
CA VAL A 49 11.06 7.46 -12.57
C VAL A 49 11.58 6.14 -13.12
N THR A 50 11.82 5.17 -12.23
CA THR A 50 12.30 3.84 -12.59
C THR A 50 11.27 2.75 -12.30
N GLY A 51 10.14 3.09 -11.68
CA GLY A 51 9.05 2.16 -11.42
C GLY A 51 8.12 2.67 -10.33
N LYS A 52 7.33 1.75 -9.77
CA LYS A 52 6.47 1.97 -8.62
C LYS A 52 6.49 0.74 -7.71
N VAL A 53 6.15 0.92 -6.44
CA VAL A 53 5.83 -0.20 -5.57
C VAL A 53 4.33 -0.47 -5.71
N SER A 54 3.95 -1.72 -5.92
CA SER A 54 2.54 -2.13 -5.91
C SER A 54 2.36 -3.25 -4.88
N PRO A 55 1.29 -3.21 -4.08
CA PRO A 55 0.98 -4.30 -3.16
C PRO A 55 0.47 -5.51 -3.94
N VAL A 56 0.96 -6.70 -3.57
CA VAL A 56 0.50 -8.00 -4.12
C VAL A 56 -0.15 -8.88 -3.04
N VAL A 57 -0.51 -8.27 -1.91
CA VAL A 57 -1.16 -8.96 -0.79
C VAL A 57 -2.59 -9.33 -1.14
N ASP A 58 -3.00 -10.54 -0.79
CA ASP A 58 -4.37 -11.03 -0.92
C ASP A 58 -4.81 -11.61 0.44
N LEU A 59 -5.87 -11.03 1.01
CA LEU A 59 -6.38 -11.39 2.31
C LEU A 59 -7.44 -12.50 2.17
N HIS A 60 -7.15 -13.67 2.72
CA HIS A 60 -8.09 -14.78 2.77
C HIS A 60 -8.70 -14.96 4.16
N ALA A 61 -10.01 -15.19 4.20
CA ALA A 61 -10.66 -15.66 5.41
C ALA A 61 -10.13 -17.06 5.77
N ARG A 62 -9.89 -17.30 7.06
CA ARG A 62 -9.55 -18.63 7.55
C ARG A 62 -10.83 -19.45 7.63
N GLY A 63 -10.91 -20.51 6.83
CA GLY A 63 -11.94 -21.55 6.94
C GLY A 63 -11.81 -22.38 8.21
#